data_AF-A0A1G0CY76-F1
#
_entry.id   AF-A0A1G0CY76-F1
#
_cell.length_a   1.000
_cell.length_b   1.000
_cell.length_c   1.000
_cell.angle_alpha   90.00
_cell.angle_beta   90.00
_cell.angle_gamma   90.00
#
_symmetry.space_group_name_H-M   'P 1'
#
loop_
_entity.id
_entity.type
_entity.pdbx_description
1 polymer ?
#
loop_
_entity_poly.entity_id
_entity_poly.type
_entity_poly.pdbx_seq_one_letter_code
_entity_poly.pdbx_strand_id
1 'polypeptide(L)'
;PFSLFSFPVFALAVLFVLWQNTHSARAASRLGFAFGLGMFGAGIGWIYIALHDYGDMPFLLALFATALFAAFLALFTALIGYLQAKLQTPAWVRMVMVMPAAWVLVEWLRGLIFTGFPWLTVGYSQAAASPLAGYAPLIGVYGVSLVVAISAGLLVLLWEARWTGRGWMALAALLILWFGGAASRAVEWTQAAGAPFKASLVQGNIAQELKFREEKLADTLEAYRQQVLQSDARLIVLPETALPVLRHEVPENYAEILRSHARKNGGDMLIGAFERDHGQYYNSVFTLGTAESQSYRKNHLVPFGEFVPLRPALGWFINEVLSIPMSDLARGGITQPPLKVAGQKVAVNICYEDVFGEEII
;
A
#
# COMPACT_ATOMS: atom_id res chain seq x y z
N PRO A 1 -13.43 2.22 -1.55
CA PRO A 1 -14.90 2.13 -1.35
C PRO A 1 -15.72 2.30 -2.64
N PHE A 2 -15.37 3.23 -3.53
CA PHE A 2 -16.20 3.53 -4.71
C PHE A 2 -16.05 2.55 -5.88
N SER A 3 -14.86 1.92 -6.03
CA SER A 3 -14.58 0.88 -7.04
C SER A 3 -14.93 1.25 -8.49
N LEU A 4 -14.95 2.55 -8.82
CA LEU A 4 -15.23 3.07 -10.15
C LEU A 4 -13.96 3.06 -11.03
N PHE A 5 -13.63 1.91 -11.61
CA PHE A 5 -12.38 1.72 -12.37
C PHE A 5 -12.25 2.62 -13.62
N SER A 6 -13.36 3.09 -14.20
CA SER A 6 -13.34 3.98 -15.36
C SER A 6 -13.02 5.43 -14.99
N PHE A 7 -13.28 5.84 -13.75
CA PHE A 7 -13.13 7.22 -13.31
C PHE A 7 -11.69 7.74 -13.44
N PRO A 8 -10.63 7.00 -13.04
CA PRO A 8 -9.25 7.45 -13.23
C PRO A 8 -8.86 7.64 -14.69
N VAL A 9 -9.41 6.82 -15.60
CA VAL A 9 -9.17 6.97 -17.05
C VAL A 9 -9.72 8.32 -17.53
N PHE A 10 -10.95 8.67 -17.15
CA PHE A 10 -11.55 9.95 -17.51
C PHE A 10 -10.86 11.14 -16.83
N ALA A 11 -10.49 11.02 -15.55
CA ALA A 11 -9.77 12.05 -14.83
C ALA A 11 -8.41 12.36 -15.49
N LEU A 12 -7.65 11.33 -15.88
CA LEU A 12 -6.41 11.51 -16.63
C LEU A 12 -6.66 12.07 -18.04
N ALA A 13 -7.73 11.66 -18.72
CA ALA A 13 -8.07 12.20 -20.05
C ALA A 13 -8.34 13.71 -19.97
N VAL A 14 -9.07 14.16 -18.95
CA VAL A 14 -9.29 15.60 -18.69
C VAL A 14 -7.96 16.32 -18.44
N LEU A 15 -7.08 15.76 -17.60
CA LEU A 15 -5.77 16.36 -17.35
C LEU A 15 -4.93 16.45 -18.63
N PHE A 16 -4.96 15.42 -19.48
CA PHE A 16 -4.20 15.38 -20.74
C PHE A 16 -4.72 16.41 -21.74
N VAL A 17 -6.04 16.60 -21.85
CA VAL A 17 -6.63 17.70 -22.65
C VAL A 17 -6.17 19.06 -22.13
N LEU A 18 -6.21 19.26 -20.81
CA LEU A 18 -5.79 20.52 -20.19
C LEU A 18 -4.32 20.81 -20.45
N TRP A 19 -3.44 19.82 -20.31
CA TRP A 19 -2.02 19.96 -20.64
C TRP A 19 -1.79 20.18 -22.13
N GLN A 20 -2.52 19.47 -23.00
CA GLN A 20 -2.40 19.57 -24.45
C GLN A 20 -2.70 20.99 -24.94
N ASN A 21 -3.68 21.65 -24.33
CA ASN A 21 -4.14 23.00 -24.69
C ASN A 21 -3.33 24.14 -24.02
N THR A 22 -2.29 23.82 -23.27
CA THR A 22 -1.41 24.85 -22.68
C THR A 22 -0.13 25.06 -23.50
N HIS A 23 0.19 26.32 -23.76
CA HIS A 23 1.41 26.72 -24.48
C HIS A 23 2.60 27.02 -23.55
N SER A 24 2.41 26.97 -22.23
CA SER A 24 3.44 27.28 -21.24
C SER A 24 3.65 26.11 -20.29
N ALA A 25 4.91 25.67 -20.16
CA ALA A 25 5.28 24.63 -19.19
C ALA A 25 4.92 25.01 -17.75
N ARG A 26 4.96 26.30 -17.40
CA ARG A 26 4.52 26.78 -16.08
C ARG A 26 3.00 26.64 -15.89
N ALA A 27 2.21 26.88 -16.94
CA ALA A 27 0.77 26.69 -16.89
C ALA A 27 0.41 25.19 -16.75
N ALA A 28 1.06 24.33 -17.52
CA ALA A 28 0.90 22.87 -17.40
C ALA A 28 1.27 22.36 -16.00
N SER A 29 2.36 22.89 -15.42
CA SER A 29 2.76 22.59 -14.04
C SER A 29 1.71 22.97 -13.01
N ARG A 30 1.12 24.17 -13.12
CA ARG A 30 0.04 24.63 -12.21
C ARG A 30 -1.22 23.76 -12.33
N LEU A 31 -1.57 23.34 -13.55
CA LEU A 31 -2.69 22.41 -13.77
C LEU A 31 -2.40 21.03 -13.15
N GLY A 32 -1.17 20.53 -13.32
CA GLY A 32 -0.72 19.30 -12.68
C GLY A 32 -0.76 19.38 -11.16
N PHE A 33 -0.33 20.52 -10.59
CA PHE A 33 -0.42 20.78 -9.16
C PHE A 33 -1.86 20.82 -8.68
N ALA A 34 -2.75 21.55 -9.36
CA ALA A 34 -4.16 21.64 -8.99
C ALA A 34 -4.86 20.27 -9.06
N PHE A 35 -4.58 19.47 -10.10
CA PHE A 35 -5.07 18.11 -10.22
C PHE A 35 -4.57 17.21 -9.08
N GLY A 36 -3.26 17.25 -8.82
CA GLY A 36 -2.65 16.49 -7.72
C GLY A 36 -3.21 16.89 -6.36
N LEU A 37 -3.40 18.18 -6.12
CA LEU A 37 -3.95 18.69 -4.85
C LEU A 37 -5.38 18.19 -4.62
N GLY A 38 -6.22 18.14 -5.67
CA GLY A 38 -7.55 17.54 -5.58
C GLY A 38 -7.49 16.03 -5.33
N MET A 39 -6.65 15.32 -6.07
CA MET A 39 -6.48 13.87 -5.95
C MET A 39 -5.97 13.44 -4.57
N PHE A 40 -4.87 14.04 -4.10
CA PHE A 40 -4.29 13.73 -2.80
C PHE A 40 -5.13 14.32 -1.66
N GLY A 41 -5.64 15.54 -1.78
CA GLY A 41 -6.51 16.13 -0.76
C GLY A 41 -7.75 15.26 -0.46
N ALA A 42 -8.40 14.74 -1.49
CA ALA A 42 -9.54 13.83 -1.32
C ALA A 42 -9.11 12.40 -0.92
N GLY A 43 -8.00 11.89 -1.46
CA GLY A 43 -7.62 10.49 -1.31
C GLY A 43 -6.78 10.15 -0.07
N ILE A 44 -6.07 11.12 0.50
CA ILE A 44 -5.25 10.94 1.72
C ILE A 44 -5.73 11.79 2.91
N GLY A 45 -6.92 12.39 2.81
CA GLY A 45 -7.51 13.16 3.91
C GLY A 45 -7.68 12.35 5.21
N TRP A 46 -7.73 11.02 5.13
CA TRP A 46 -7.78 10.13 6.29
C TRP A 46 -6.52 10.19 7.18
N ILE A 47 -5.38 10.68 6.67
CA ILE A 47 -4.16 10.88 7.48
C ILE A 47 -4.41 11.86 8.63
N TYR A 48 -5.34 12.80 8.44
CA TYR A 48 -5.78 13.70 9.50
C TYR A 48 -6.18 12.94 10.78
N ILE A 49 -6.92 11.82 10.64
CA ILE A 49 -7.41 11.00 11.76
C ILE A 49 -6.23 10.40 12.52
N ALA A 50 -5.23 9.87 11.80
CA ALA A 50 -4.02 9.33 12.42
C ALA A 50 -3.24 10.39 13.21
N LEU A 51 -3.16 11.62 12.71
CA LEU A 51 -2.45 12.72 13.38
C LEU A 51 -3.25 13.32 14.55
N HIS A 52 -4.55 13.57 14.37
CA HIS A 52 -5.38 14.26 15.35
C HIS A 52 -5.92 13.32 16.43
N ASP A 53 -6.62 12.26 16.04
CA ASP A 53 -7.39 11.42 16.96
C ASP A 53 -6.49 10.43 17.70
N TYR A 54 -5.42 9.96 17.05
CA TYR A 54 -4.49 8.98 17.62
C TYR A 54 -3.10 9.55 17.95
N GLY A 55 -2.74 10.68 17.34
CA GLY A 55 -1.47 11.38 17.59
C GLY A 55 -1.60 12.60 18.51
N ASP A 56 -2.80 12.86 19.03
CA ASP A 56 -3.14 14.00 19.91
C ASP A 56 -2.75 15.39 19.35
N MET A 57 -2.52 15.49 18.04
CA MET A 57 -2.10 16.74 17.40
C MET A 57 -3.27 17.74 17.35
N PRO A 58 -3.09 19.02 17.71
CA PRO A 58 -4.17 20.00 17.65
C PRO A 58 -4.81 20.11 16.26
N PHE A 59 -6.14 20.30 16.22
CA PHE A 59 -6.96 20.34 14.99
C PHE A 59 -6.30 21.12 13.83
N LEU A 60 -5.93 22.38 14.08
CA LEU A 60 -5.38 23.26 13.04
C LEU A 60 -4.01 22.77 12.53
N LEU A 61 -3.21 22.19 13.42
CA LEU A 61 -1.88 21.68 13.07
C LEU A 61 -2.00 20.39 12.24
N ALA A 62 -2.87 19.45 12.65
CA ALA A 62 -3.12 18.23 11.91
C ALA A 62 -3.71 18.50 10.51
N LEU A 63 -4.65 19.44 10.42
CA LEU A 63 -5.23 19.86 9.15
C LEU A 63 -4.17 20.48 8.23
N PHE A 64 -3.36 21.39 8.77
CA PHE A 64 -2.28 22.02 8.00
C PHE A 64 -1.22 21.02 7.56
N ALA A 65 -0.78 20.12 8.43
CA ALA A 65 0.19 19.07 8.11
C ALA A 65 -0.33 18.14 7.00
N THR A 66 -1.59 17.73 7.08
CA THR A 66 -2.24 16.89 6.06
C THR A 66 -2.34 17.62 4.71
N ALA A 67 -2.76 18.89 4.72
CA ALA A 67 -2.85 19.70 3.51
C ALA A 67 -1.48 19.96 2.89
N LEU A 68 -0.46 20.23 3.72
CA LEU A 68 0.92 20.40 3.27
C LEU A 68 1.48 19.11 2.66
N PHE A 69 1.17 17.96 3.26
CA PHE A 69 1.58 16.67 2.71
C PHE A 69 0.90 16.38 1.36
N ALA A 70 -0.40 16.65 1.23
CA ALA A 70 -1.10 16.56 -0.06
C ALA A 70 -0.51 17.51 -1.11
N ALA A 71 -0.16 18.74 -0.72
CA ALA A 71 0.52 19.70 -1.60
C ALA A 71 1.92 19.23 -2.02
N PHE A 72 2.69 18.64 -1.11
CA PHE A 72 3.98 18.02 -1.43
C PHE A 72 3.82 16.90 -2.46
N LEU A 73 2.85 16.00 -2.28
CA LEU A 73 2.58 14.94 -3.25
C LEU A 73 2.10 15.51 -4.61
N ALA A 74 1.36 16.62 -4.60
CA ALA A 74 0.96 17.31 -5.82
C ALA A 74 2.15 17.95 -6.58
N LEU A 75 3.33 18.11 -5.97
CA LEU A 75 4.53 18.56 -6.68
C LEU A 75 5.01 17.53 -7.71
N PHE A 76 4.76 16.24 -7.48
CA PHE A 76 5.06 15.19 -8.44
C PHE A 76 4.24 15.38 -9.73
N THR A 77 2.93 15.55 -9.63
CA THR A 77 2.06 15.81 -10.80
C THR A 77 2.37 17.17 -11.44
N ALA A 78 2.75 18.18 -10.64
CA ALA A 78 3.22 19.47 -11.15
C ALA A 78 4.52 19.36 -11.95
N LEU A 79 5.46 18.53 -11.50
CA LEU A 79 6.74 18.29 -12.14
C LEU A 79 6.53 17.66 -13.51
N ILE A 80 5.72 16.60 -13.62
CA ILE A 80 5.48 15.98 -14.93
C ILE A 80 4.69 16.87 -15.86
N GLY A 81 3.75 17.68 -15.35
CA GLY A 81 3.05 18.69 -16.14
C GLY A 81 4.03 19.68 -16.78
N TYR A 82 5.07 20.08 -16.05
CA TYR A 82 6.15 20.93 -16.55
C TYR A 82 7.04 20.23 -17.59
N LEU A 83 7.51 19.01 -17.28
CA LEU A 83 8.47 18.29 -18.11
C LEU A 83 7.86 17.87 -19.45
N GLN A 84 6.64 17.32 -19.45
CA GLN A 84 5.98 16.90 -20.70
C GLN A 84 5.75 18.09 -21.65
N ALA A 85 5.48 19.28 -21.11
CA ALA A 85 5.22 20.48 -21.91
C ALA A 85 6.47 21.03 -22.62
N LYS A 86 7.67 20.67 -22.14
CA LYS A 86 8.94 21.07 -22.78
C LYS A 86 9.31 20.19 -23.97
N LEU A 87 8.75 18.99 -24.06
CA LEU A 87 9.09 18.05 -25.11
C LEU A 87 8.38 18.44 -26.41
N GLN A 88 9.16 18.73 -27.44
CA GLN A 88 8.65 19.00 -28.78
C GLN A 88 8.34 17.68 -29.48
N THR A 89 7.07 17.29 -29.46
CA THR A 89 6.59 16.05 -30.08
C THR A 89 5.25 16.29 -30.77
N PRO A 90 4.89 15.47 -31.78
CA PRO A 90 3.55 15.50 -32.34
C PRO A 90 2.49 15.27 -31.25
N ALA A 91 1.35 15.95 -31.35
CA ALA A 91 0.28 15.91 -30.36
C ALA A 91 -0.13 14.48 -29.94
N TRP A 92 -0.28 13.57 -30.91
CA TRP A 92 -0.66 12.19 -30.64
C TRP A 92 0.43 11.40 -29.89
N VAL A 93 1.72 11.63 -30.20
CA VAL A 93 2.86 11.02 -29.47
C VAL A 93 2.85 11.52 -28.04
N ARG A 94 2.59 12.83 -27.86
CA ARG A 94 2.53 13.43 -26.53
C ARG A 94 1.43 12.80 -25.67
N MET A 95 0.23 12.65 -26.22
CA MET A 95 -0.92 12.11 -25.50
C MET A 95 -0.85 10.61 -25.22
N VAL A 96 -0.34 9.80 -26.16
CA VAL A 96 -0.39 8.33 -26.06
C VAL A 96 0.91 7.74 -25.50
N MET A 97 2.03 8.45 -25.62
CA MET A 97 3.35 7.93 -25.19
C MET A 97 3.95 8.77 -24.06
N VAL A 98 4.13 10.07 -24.28
CA VAL A 98 4.88 10.94 -23.35
C VAL A 98 4.13 11.13 -22.03
N MET A 99 2.87 11.55 -22.07
CA MET A 99 2.08 11.81 -20.86
C MET A 99 1.85 10.52 -20.05
N PRO A 100 1.51 9.36 -20.64
CA PRO A 100 1.42 8.09 -19.92
C PRO A 100 2.74 7.65 -19.28
N ALA A 101 3.85 7.69 -20.03
CA ALA A 101 5.14 7.31 -19.49
C ALA A 101 5.58 8.25 -18.34
N ALA A 102 5.36 9.55 -18.49
CA ALA A 102 5.63 10.52 -17.44
C ALA A 102 4.76 10.29 -16.20
N TRP A 103 3.47 9.95 -16.37
CA TRP A 103 2.57 9.62 -15.27
C TRP A 103 3.11 8.43 -14.45
N VAL A 104 3.43 7.31 -15.10
CA VAL A 104 3.92 6.13 -14.40
C VAL A 104 5.28 6.37 -13.76
N LEU A 105 6.17 7.10 -14.44
CA LEU A 105 7.46 7.50 -13.88
C LEU A 105 7.25 8.25 -12.55
N VAL A 106 6.24 9.11 -12.46
CA VAL A 106 5.99 9.87 -11.24
C VAL A 106 5.37 9.05 -10.12
N GLU A 107 4.51 8.09 -10.46
CA GLU A 107 3.99 7.13 -9.48
C GLU A 107 5.12 6.26 -8.91
N TRP A 108 6.04 5.82 -9.76
CA TRP A 108 7.21 5.05 -9.35
C TRP A 108 8.17 5.88 -8.49
N LEU A 109 8.53 7.10 -8.93
CA LEU A 109 9.39 8.00 -8.14
C LEU A 109 8.78 8.34 -6.78
N ARG A 110 7.46 8.55 -6.73
CA ARG A 110 6.74 8.80 -5.46
C ARG A 110 6.74 7.59 -4.55
N GLY A 111 6.79 6.37 -5.09
CA GLY A 111 6.99 5.13 -4.34
C GLY A 111 8.43 4.92 -3.83
N LEU A 112 9.40 5.72 -4.27
CA LEU A 112 10.82 5.53 -3.94
C LEU A 112 11.41 6.66 -3.06
N ILE A 113 11.04 7.91 -3.34
CA ILE A 113 11.67 9.09 -2.73
C ILE A 113 11.30 9.20 -1.23
N PHE A 114 12.29 9.50 -0.37
CA PHE A 114 12.14 9.69 1.09
C PHE A 114 11.43 8.51 1.79
N THR A 115 11.77 7.27 1.41
CA THR A 115 11.13 5.98 1.79
C THR A 115 9.91 5.58 0.98
N GLY A 116 9.28 6.50 0.27
CA GLY A 116 8.18 6.18 -0.63
C GLY A 116 6.80 6.26 0.00
N PHE A 117 5.85 6.72 -0.81
CA PHE A 117 4.44 6.77 -0.46
C PHE A 117 3.58 6.47 -1.71
N PRO A 118 3.48 5.18 -2.13
CA PRO A 118 2.85 4.78 -3.39
C PRO A 118 1.30 4.78 -3.36
N TRP A 119 0.68 5.48 -2.40
CA TRP A 119 -0.78 5.61 -2.27
C TRP A 119 -1.45 6.23 -3.50
N LEU A 120 -2.67 5.82 -3.80
CA LEU A 120 -3.43 6.31 -4.97
C LEU A 120 -2.74 6.07 -6.33
N THR A 121 -1.83 5.10 -6.43
CA THR A 121 -1.33 4.61 -7.72
C THR A 121 -2.51 4.13 -8.57
N VAL A 122 -2.68 4.69 -9.77
CA VAL A 122 -3.93 4.53 -10.54
C VAL A 122 -4.18 3.09 -10.98
N GLY A 123 -3.14 2.26 -11.10
CA GLY A 123 -3.25 0.84 -11.40
C GLY A 123 -4.15 0.08 -10.42
N TYR A 124 -4.10 0.41 -9.12
CA TYR A 124 -4.94 -0.24 -8.10
C TYR A 124 -6.44 -0.02 -8.31
N SER A 125 -6.83 1.06 -8.99
CA SER A 125 -8.25 1.29 -9.31
C SER A 125 -8.86 0.21 -10.20
N GLN A 126 -8.02 -0.57 -10.90
CA GLN A 126 -8.45 -1.61 -11.81
C GLN A 126 -8.69 -2.96 -11.11
N ALA A 127 -8.14 -3.18 -9.91
CA ALA A 127 -8.02 -4.49 -9.27
C ALA A 127 -9.35 -5.26 -9.09
N ALA A 128 -10.45 -4.58 -8.74
CA ALA A 128 -11.70 -5.26 -8.39
C ALA A 128 -12.43 -5.86 -9.61
N ALA A 129 -12.88 -5.01 -10.52
CA ALA A 129 -13.82 -5.40 -11.59
C ALA A 129 -13.32 -5.05 -13.00
N SER A 130 -12.20 -4.37 -13.16
CA SER A 130 -11.77 -3.92 -14.48
C SER A 130 -11.25 -5.07 -15.35
N PRO A 131 -11.53 -5.05 -16.66
CA PRO A 131 -10.79 -5.84 -17.64
C PRO A 131 -9.27 -5.65 -17.54
N LEU A 132 -8.79 -4.44 -17.25
CA LEU A 132 -7.36 -4.14 -17.21
C LEU A 132 -6.62 -4.84 -16.06
N ALA A 133 -7.33 -5.39 -15.07
CA ALA A 133 -6.74 -6.19 -14.00
C ALA A 133 -6.01 -7.44 -14.54
N GLY A 134 -6.39 -7.95 -15.72
CA GLY A 134 -5.71 -9.09 -16.35
C GLY A 134 -4.25 -8.83 -16.70
N TYR A 135 -3.82 -7.56 -16.75
CA TYR A 135 -2.42 -7.20 -16.94
C TYR A 135 -1.60 -7.20 -15.64
N ALA A 136 -2.22 -7.19 -14.46
CA ALA A 136 -1.50 -7.10 -13.20
C ALA A 136 -0.48 -8.25 -12.99
N PRO A 137 -0.80 -9.53 -13.29
CA PRO A 137 0.18 -10.62 -13.19
C PRO A 137 1.33 -10.54 -14.21
N LEU A 138 1.15 -9.79 -15.30
CA LEU A 138 2.12 -9.72 -16.41
C LEU A 138 3.11 -8.56 -16.26
N ILE A 139 2.62 -7.39 -15.86
CA ILE A 139 3.39 -6.13 -15.90
C ILE A 139 3.30 -5.33 -14.60
N GLY A 140 2.70 -5.92 -13.55
CA GLY A 140 2.58 -5.31 -12.23
C GLY A 140 1.69 -4.05 -12.20
N VAL A 141 1.56 -3.44 -11.02
CA VAL A 141 0.67 -2.29 -10.81
C VAL A 141 1.05 -1.08 -11.65
N TYR A 142 2.35 -0.79 -11.81
CA TYR A 142 2.83 0.32 -12.64
C TYR A 142 2.58 0.09 -14.13
N GLY A 143 2.66 -1.16 -14.61
CA GLY A 143 2.24 -1.51 -15.95
C GLY A 143 0.74 -1.31 -16.17
N VAL A 144 -0.10 -1.67 -15.19
CA VAL A 144 -1.54 -1.38 -15.25
C VAL A 144 -1.79 0.13 -15.25
N SER A 145 -1.06 0.91 -14.44
CA SER A 145 -1.12 2.38 -14.49
C SER A 145 -0.78 2.92 -15.87
N LEU A 146 0.22 2.33 -16.56
CA LEU A 146 0.59 2.71 -17.91
C LEU A 146 -0.58 2.48 -18.89
N VAL A 147 -1.22 1.30 -18.83
CA VAL A 147 -2.36 0.97 -19.70
C VAL A 147 -3.56 1.88 -19.43
N VAL A 148 -3.81 2.25 -18.17
CA VAL A 148 -4.83 3.24 -17.78
C VAL A 148 -4.53 4.60 -18.39
N ALA A 149 -3.28 5.09 -18.28
CA ALA A 149 -2.89 6.38 -18.81
C ALA A 149 -2.85 6.39 -20.36
N ILE A 150 -2.42 5.30 -21.00
CA ILE A 150 -2.52 5.13 -22.47
C ILE A 150 -4.00 5.17 -22.90
N SER A 151 -4.88 4.49 -22.17
CA SER A 151 -6.33 4.53 -22.45
C SER A 151 -6.87 5.95 -22.38
N ALA A 152 -6.46 6.74 -21.38
CA ALA A 152 -6.81 8.14 -21.28
C ALA A 152 -6.34 8.94 -22.51
N GLY A 153 -5.08 8.78 -22.94
CA GLY A 153 -4.53 9.41 -24.13
C GLY A 153 -5.25 9.02 -25.43
N LEU A 154 -5.59 7.74 -25.59
CA LEU A 154 -6.34 7.24 -26.74
C LEU A 154 -7.78 7.77 -26.77
N LEU A 155 -8.43 7.92 -25.61
CA LEU A 155 -9.77 8.55 -25.55
C LEU A 155 -9.72 10.02 -26.00
N VAL A 156 -8.69 10.76 -25.59
CA VAL A 156 -8.49 12.14 -26.05
C VAL A 156 -8.23 12.17 -27.56
N LEU A 157 -7.37 11.28 -28.06
CA LEU A 157 -7.08 11.20 -29.49
C LEU A 157 -8.33 10.85 -30.30
N LEU A 158 -9.16 9.91 -29.83
CA LEU A 158 -10.44 9.57 -30.44
C LEU A 158 -11.40 10.77 -30.44
N TRP A 159 -11.46 11.52 -29.34
CA TRP A 159 -12.30 12.72 -29.22
C TRP A 159 -11.88 13.83 -30.19
N GLU A 160 -10.58 14.10 -30.32
CA GLU A 160 -10.04 15.14 -31.20
C GLU A 160 -10.11 14.72 -32.69
N ALA A 161 -9.69 13.50 -33.00
CA ALA A 161 -9.63 13.00 -34.37
C ALA A 161 -10.99 12.49 -34.90
N ARG A 162 -12.01 12.34 -34.03
CA ARG A 162 -13.36 11.89 -34.38
C ARG A 162 -13.35 10.58 -35.18
N TRP A 163 -14.09 10.52 -36.29
CA TRP A 163 -14.20 9.33 -37.14
C TRP A 163 -13.22 9.33 -38.32
N THR A 164 -12.11 10.07 -38.20
CA THR A 164 -10.99 9.99 -39.17
C THR A 164 -10.19 8.70 -38.96
N GLY A 165 -9.27 8.39 -39.88
CA GLY A 165 -8.41 7.19 -39.77
C GLY A 165 -7.66 7.10 -38.42
N ARG A 166 -7.16 8.22 -37.90
CA ARG A 166 -6.49 8.25 -36.58
C ARG A 166 -7.44 7.97 -35.43
N GLY A 167 -8.68 8.44 -35.51
CA GLY A 167 -9.71 8.16 -34.51
C GLY A 167 -10.11 6.68 -34.52
N TRP A 168 -10.31 6.09 -35.70
CA TRP A 168 -10.54 4.65 -35.83
C TRP A 168 -9.38 3.81 -35.30
N MET A 169 -8.13 4.23 -35.55
CA MET A 169 -6.95 3.59 -34.96
C MET A 169 -6.95 3.69 -33.43
N ALA A 170 -7.32 4.85 -32.87
CA ALA A 170 -7.41 5.04 -31.43
C ALA A 170 -8.50 4.16 -30.79
N LEU A 171 -9.68 4.07 -31.44
CA LEU A 171 -10.76 3.19 -31.02
C LEU A 171 -10.33 1.72 -31.09
N ALA A 172 -9.71 1.29 -32.18
CA ALA A 172 -9.20 -0.07 -32.33
C ALA A 172 -8.17 -0.40 -31.24
N ALA A 173 -7.22 0.50 -30.97
CA ALA A 173 -6.23 0.33 -29.91
C ALA A 173 -6.87 0.24 -28.52
N LEU A 174 -7.88 1.07 -28.22
CA LEU A 174 -8.66 0.98 -26.98
C LEU A 174 -9.34 -0.37 -26.85
N LEU A 175 -10.06 -0.82 -27.89
CA LEU A 175 -10.73 -2.11 -27.86
C LEU A 175 -9.73 -3.25 -27.65
N ILE A 176 -8.59 -3.23 -28.34
CA ILE A 176 -7.53 -4.24 -28.19
C ILE A 176 -6.99 -4.27 -26.75
N LEU A 177 -6.70 -3.12 -26.14
CA LEU A 177 -6.20 -3.06 -24.76
C LEU A 177 -7.22 -3.59 -23.76
N TRP A 178 -8.49 -3.20 -23.89
CA TRP A 178 -9.52 -3.58 -22.94
C TRP A 178 -9.97 -5.03 -23.09
N PHE A 179 -10.14 -5.52 -24.32
CA PHE A 179 -10.41 -6.94 -24.57
C PHE A 179 -9.19 -7.82 -24.28
N GLY A 180 -7.98 -7.34 -24.54
CA GLY A 180 -6.74 -8.04 -24.18
C GLY A 180 -6.59 -8.21 -22.67
N GLY A 181 -6.91 -7.18 -21.89
CA GLY A 181 -6.99 -7.26 -20.43
C GLY A 181 -8.04 -8.28 -19.98
N ALA A 182 -9.26 -8.21 -20.55
CA ALA A 182 -10.33 -9.17 -20.23
C ALA A 182 -9.92 -10.62 -20.53
N ALA A 183 -9.29 -10.87 -21.67
CA ALA A 183 -8.80 -12.19 -22.06
C ALA A 183 -7.69 -12.68 -21.12
N SER A 184 -6.75 -11.80 -20.74
CA SER A 184 -5.67 -12.14 -19.81
C SER A 184 -6.16 -12.47 -18.41
N ARG A 185 -7.29 -11.90 -17.99
CA ARG A 185 -7.94 -12.21 -16.71
C ARG A 185 -8.50 -13.64 -16.65
N ALA A 186 -8.81 -14.25 -17.80
CA ALA A 186 -9.27 -15.63 -17.88
C ALA A 186 -8.12 -16.65 -17.75
N VAL A 187 -6.86 -16.19 -17.74
CA VAL A 187 -5.68 -17.06 -17.59
C VAL A 187 -5.38 -17.27 -16.11
N GLU A 188 -5.35 -18.53 -15.68
CA GLU A 188 -4.87 -18.92 -14.36
C GLU A 188 -3.34 -19.04 -14.38
N TRP A 189 -2.65 -18.09 -13.76
CA TRP A 189 -1.18 -18.03 -13.72
C TRP A 189 -0.54 -18.91 -12.63
N THR A 190 -1.35 -19.44 -11.72
CA THR A 190 -0.91 -20.25 -10.58
C THR A 190 -1.66 -21.56 -10.53
N GLN A 191 -1.06 -22.56 -9.88
CA GLN A 191 -1.66 -23.87 -9.66
C GLN A 191 -1.68 -24.17 -8.17
N ALA A 192 -2.65 -24.98 -7.74
CA ALA A 192 -2.75 -25.39 -6.35
C ALA A 192 -1.49 -26.17 -5.90
N ALA A 193 -0.86 -25.72 -4.82
CA ALA A 193 0.28 -26.38 -4.22
C ALA A 193 -0.16 -27.23 -3.01
N GLY A 194 -0.42 -28.51 -3.27
CA GLY A 194 -0.89 -29.47 -2.26
C GLY A 194 -2.41 -29.41 -2.01
N ALA A 195 -2.87 -30.14 -1.00
CA ALA A 195 -4.28 -30.19 -0.63
C ALA A 195 -4.73 -28.92 0.12
N PRO A 196 -5.96 -28.45 -0.10
CA PRO A 196 -6.52 -27.32 0.65
C PRO A 196 -6.61 -27.67 2.14
N PHE A 197 -6.43 -26.65 2.98
CA PHE A 197 -6.60 -26.77 4.43
C PHE A 197 -7.33 -25.55 4.97
N LYS A 198 -7.92 -25.69 6.16
CA LYS A 198 -8.62 -24.59 6.82
C LYS A 198 -7.61 -23.62 7.44
N ALA A 199 -7.73 -22.35 7.10
CA ALA A 199 -7.02 -21.25 7.74
C ALA A 199 -8.02 -20.35 8.50
N SER A 200 -7.59 -19.77 9.61
CA SER A 200 -8.39 -18.87 10.44
C SER A 200 -7.64 -17.57 10.65
N LEU A 201 -8.31 -16.44 10.36
CA LEU A 201 -7.82 -15.10 10.69
C LEU A 201 -8.53 -14.65 11.96
N VAL A 202 -7.78 -14.42 13.03
CA VAL A 202 -8.34 -14.00 14.32
C VAL A 202 -8.41 -12.48 14.34
N GLN A 203 -9.56 -11.92 14.71
CA GLN A 203 -9.75 -10.47 14.79
C GLN A 203 -10.21 -10.08 16.19
N GLY A 204 -9.28 -9.55 16.99
CA GLY A 204 -9.56 -9.18 18.38
C GLY A 204 -10.54 -8.01 18.54
N ASN A 205 -10.66 -7.14 17.52
CA ASN A 205 -11.47 -5.93 17.55
C ASN A 205 -11.20 -5.04 18.79
N ILE A 206 -9.93 -4.96 19.18
CA ILE A 206 -9.47 -4.20 20.33
C ILE A 206 -9.29 -2.75 19.89
N ALA A 207 -9.97 -1.83 20.58
CA ALA A 207 -9.89 -0.41 20.28
C ALA A 207 -8.45 0.12 20.48
N GLN A 208 -8.01 1.01 19.59
CA GLN A 208 -6.61 1.45 19.51
C GLN A 208 -6.16 2.14 20.81
N GLU A 209 -7.02 2.94 21.41
CA GLU A 209 -6.79 3.66 22.67
C GLU A 209 -6.68 2.74 23.90
N LEU A 210 -7.12 1.48 23.78
CA LEU A 210 -7.01 0.45 24.81
C LEU A 210 -5.85 -0.52 24.57
N LYS A 211 -5.36 -0.63 23.32
CA LYS A 211 -4.43 -1.67 22.87
C LYS A 211 -3.14 -1.74 23.68
N PHE A 212 -2.62 -0.59 24.11
CA PHE A 212 -1.36 -0.48 24.84
C PHE A 212 -1.53 -0.11 26.32
N ARG A 213 -2.76 -0.19 26.85
CA ARG A 213 -3.03 0.06 28.26
C ARG A 213 -2.72 -1.18 29.08
N GLU A 214 -1.84 -1.04 30.06
CA GLU A 214 -1.43 -2.15 30.94
C GLU A 214 -2.65 -2.80 31.63
N GLU A 215 -3.63 -2.01 32.05
CA GLU A 215 -4.85 -2.52 32.68
C GLU A 215 -5.74 -3.36 31.76
N LYS A 216 -5.53 -3.30 30.42
CA LYS A 216 -6.27 -4.07 29.41
C LYS A 216 -5.50 -5.26 28.85
N LEU A 217 -4.24 -5.46 29.27
CA LEU A 217 -3.40 -6.54 28.77
C LEU A 217 -4.01 -7.92 29.05
N ALA A 218 -4.44 -8.17 30.30
CA ALA A 218 -5.01 -9.47 30.67
C ALA A 218 -6.29 -9.79 29.89
N ASP A 219 -7.20 -8.81 29.77
CA ASP A 219 -8.43 -8.92 28.98
C ASP A 219 -8.12 -9.23 27.50
N THR A 220 -7.11 -8.55 26.95
CA THR A 220 -6.65 -8.72 25.56
C THR A 220 -6.11 -10.13 25.30
N LEU A 221 -5.21 -10.62 26.17
CA LEU A 221 -4.65 -11.96 26.07
C LEU A 221 -5.77 -13.01 26.18
N GLU A 222 -6.68 -12.86 27.13
CA GLU A 222 -7.78 -13.81 27.31
C GLU A 222 -8.74 -13.80 26.10
N ALA A 223 -9.05 -12.64 25.54
CA ALA A 223 -9.89 -12.53 24.34
C ALA A 223 -9.26 -13.28 23.14
N TYR A 224 -7.96 -13.07 22.89
CA TYR A 224 -7.26 -13.80 21.83
C TYR A 224 -7.20 -15.29 22.12
N ARG A 225 -6.93 -15.70 23.36
CA ARG A 225 -6.93 -17.12 23.75
C ARG A 225 -8.27 -17.78 23.43
N GLN A 226 -9.38 -17.16 23.82
CA GLN A 226 -10.72 -17.71 23.57
C GLN A 226 -11.00 -17.83 22.07
N GLN A 227 -10.70 -16.79 21.28
CA GLN A 227 -10.90 -16.82 19.83
C GLN A 227 -10.03 -17.88 19.14
N VAL A 228 -8.77 -18.03 19.56
CA VAL A 228 -7.86 -19.05 19.01
C VAL A 228 -8.36 -20.46 19.33
N LEU A 229 -8.78 -20.71 20.58
CA LEU A 229 -9.24 -22.03 21.00
C LEU A 229 -10.57 -22.47 20.37
N GLN A 230 -11.35 -21.53 19.84
CA GLN A 230 -12.56 -21.82 19.06
C GLN A 230 -12.26 -22.28 17.63
N SER A 231 -11.04 -22.10 17.15
CA SER A 231 -10.63 -22.48 15.79
C SER A 231 -10.04 -23.88 15.75
N ASP A 232 -10.53 -24.70 14.83
CA ASP A 232 -9.99 -26.02 14.45
C ASP A 232 -9.07 -25.93 13.20
N ALA A 233 -8.70 -24.73 12.79
CA ALA A 233 -7.89 -24.50 11.59
C ALA A 233 -6.45 -25.01 11.75
N ARG A 234 -5.87 -25.46 10.63
CA ARG A 234 -4.47 -25.89 10.54
C ARG A 234 -3.51 -24.70 10.50
N LEU A 235 -3.96 -23.53 10.06
CA LEU A 235 -3.20 -22.28 10.17
C LEU A 235 -4.05 -21.24 10.87
N ILE A 236 -3.56 -20.69 11.98
CA ILE A 236 -4.23 -19.61 12.70
C ILE A 236 -3.36 -18.36 12.63
N VAL A 237 -3.88 -17.27 12.09
CA VAL A 237 -3.14 -16.02 11.93
C VAL A 237 -3.75 -14.96 12.84
N LEU A 238 -2.92 -14.40 13.71
CA LEU A 238 -3.27 -13.26 14.55
C LEU A 238 -2.75 -11.96 13.91
N PRO A 239 -3.37 -10.81 14.18
CA PRO A 239 -3.03 -9.55 13.55
C PRO A 239 -1.70 -8.97 14.08
N GLU A 240 -1.28 -7.85 13.48
CA GLU A 240 -0.11 -7.07 13.91
C GLU A 240 -0.24 -6.62 15.38
N THR A 241 0.81 -6.90 16.15
CA THR A 241 0.87 -6.59 17.59
C THR A 241 -0.36 -7.10 18.34
N ALA A 242 -0.79 -8.33 18.05
CA ALA A 242 -1.88 -9.00 18.77
C ALA A 242 -1.54 -9.19 20.24
N LEU A 243 -0.27 -9.46 20.55
CA LEU A 243 0.24 -9.45 21.92
C LEU A 243 0.98 -8.12 22.14
N PRO A 244 0.40 -7.16 22.90
CA PRO A 244 0.98 -5.84 23.11
C PRO A 244 2.08 -5.85 24.18
N VAL A 245 2.95 -6.86 24.14
CA VAL A 245 4.13 -7.06 25.02
C VAL A 245 5.32 -7.51 24.17
N LEU A 246 6.53 -7.46 24.73
CA LEU A 246 7.67 -8.05 24.05
C LEU A 246 7.52 -9.57 24.00
N ARG A 247 8.02 -10.19 22.93
CA ARG A 247 7.95 -11.64 22.71
C ARG A 247 8.42 -12.46 23.92
N HIS A 248 9.47 -12.01 24.61
CA HIS A 248 10.02 -12.71 25.78
C HIS A 248 9.24 -12.45 27.08
N GLU A 249 8.34 -11.48 27.09
CA GLU A 249 7.45 -11.15 28.21
C GLU A 249 6.10 -11.87 28.12
N VAL A 250 5.81 -12.51 26.97
CA VAL A 250 4.63 -13.37 26.83
C VAL A 250 4.72 -14.50 27.85
N PRO A 251 3.73 -14.67 28.75
CA PRO A 251 3.76 -15.73 29.75
C PRO A 251 3.89 -17.12 29.11
N GLU A 252 4.85 -17.93 29.52
CA GLU A 252 5.11 -19.23 28.87
C GLU A 252 3.91 -20.19 28.98
N ASN A 253 3.15 -20.12 30.08
CA ASN A 253 1.91 -20.88 30.23
C ASN A 253 0.86 -20.49 29.17
N TYR A 254 0.76 -19.20 28.83
CA TYR A 254 -0.11 -18.72 27.77
C TYR A 254 0.38 -19.20 26.40
N ALA A 255 1.67 -19.03 26.11
CA ALA A 255 2.28 -19.48 24.86
C ALA A 255 2.12 -21.00 24.66
N GLU A 256 2.28 -21.80 25.72
CA GLU A 256 2.10 -23.25 25.66
C GLU A 256 0.65 -23.66 25.40
N ILE A 257 -0.34 -22.97 25.99
CA ILE A 257 -1.77 -23.22 25.67
C ILE A 257 -2.02 -23.04 24.17
N LEU A 258 -1.54 -21.94 23.58
CA LEU A 258 -1.68 -21.70 22.15
C LEU A 258 -0.91 -22.75 21.34
N ARG A 259 0.36 -22.98 21.67
CA ARG A 259 1.23 -23.96 20.98
C ARG A 259 0.62 -25.37 20.97
N SER A 260 0.13 -25.83 22.12
CA SER A 260 -0.54 -27.12 22.27
C SER A 260 -1.82 -27.20 21.42
N HIS A 261 -2.59 -26.12 21.34
CA HIS A 261 -3.79 -26.06 20.49
C HIS A 261 -3.47 -26.16 18.99
N ALA A 262 -2.47 -25.40 18.50
CA ALA A 262 -2.02 -25.52 17.12
C ALA A 262 -1.53 -26.92 16.78
N ARG A 263 -0.75 -27.53 17.68
CA ARG A 263 -0.27 -28.92 17.53
C ARG A 263 -1.43 -29.91 17.48
N LYS A 264 -2.46 -29.74 18.33
CA LYS A 264 -3.68 -30.55 18.30
C LYS A 264 -4.40 -30.48 16.96
N ASN A 265 -4.41 -29.30 16.32
CA ASN A 265 -4.97 -29.10 14.98
C ASN A 265 -4.04 -29.58 13.86
N GLY A 266 -2.87 -30.15 14.17
CA GLY A 266 -1.89 -30.61 13.19
C GLY A 266 -1.27 -29.47 12.38
N GLY A 267 -1.12 -28.29 12.99
CA GLY A 267 -0.67 -27.10 12.29
C GLY A 267 -0.03 -26.04 13.17
N ASP A 268 -0.11 -24.79 12.72
CA ASP A 268 0.72 -23.68 13.19
C ASP A 268 -0.07 -22.39 13.39
N MET A 269 0.50 -21.47 14.16
CA MET A 269 0.03 -20.10 14.33
C MET A 269 1.09 -19.10 13.92
N LEU A 270 0.64 -17.99 13.37
CA LEU A 270 1.42 -16.76 13.16
C LEU A 270 0.91 -15.70 14.13
N ILE A 271 1.81 -15.15 14.94
CA ILE A 271 1.47 -14.17 15.98
C ILE A 271 2.32 -12.92 15.83
N GLY A 272 1.66 -11.76 15.74
CA GLY A 272 2.33 -10.47 15.78
C GLY A 272 2.63 -10.00 17.20
N ALA A 273 3.89 -9.65 17.49
CA ALA A 273 4.31 -8.97 18.72
C ALA A 273 5.60 -8.19 18.50
N PHE A 274 5.97 -7.37 19.48
CA PHE A 274 7.27 -6.70 19.47
C PHE A 274 8.39 -7.66 19.87
N GLU A 275 9.54 -7.55 19.22
CA GLU A 275 10.75 -8.31 19.54
C GLU A 275 11.83 -7.32 19.98
N ARG A 276 12.58 -7.68 21.03
CA ARG A 276 13.78 -6.94 21.44
C ARG A 276 15.00 -7.82 21.19
N ASP A 277 15.91 -7.34 20.36
CA ASP A 277 17.12 -8.06 19.98
C ASP A 277 18.31 -7.10 19.90
N HIS A 278 19.43 -7.44 20.56
CA HIS A 278 20.64 -6.59 20.66
C HIS A 278 20.36 -5.10 20.99
N GLY A 279 19.36 -4.83 21.83
CA GLY A 279 18.98 -3.48 22.25
C GLY A 279 18.10 -2.71 21.25
N GLN A 280 17.74 -3.31 20.12
CA GLN A 280 16.81 -2.76 19.13
C GLN A 280 15.43 -3.40 19.27
N TYR A 281 14.39 -2.65 18.88
CA TYR A 281 13.00 -3.12 18.87
C TYR A 281 12.54 -3.37 17.45
N TYR A 282 11.81 -4.46 17.22
CA TYR A 282 11.30 -4.87 15.91
C TYR A 282 9.82 -5.19 16.01
N ASN A 283 9.05 -4.79 15.00
CA ASN A 283 7.69 -5.29 14.80
C ASN A 283 7.78 -6.63 14.07
N SER A 284 7.32 -7.71 14.71
CA SER A 284 7.65 -9.05 14.27
C SER A 284 6.45 -9.98 14.26
N VAL A 285 6.47 -10.94 13.34
CA VAL A 285 5.59 -12.11 13.33
C VAL A 285 6.43 -13.33 13.71
N PHE A 286 5.90 -14.20 14.57
CA PHE A 286 6.55 -15.44 14.94
C PHE A 286 5.64 -16.66 14.84
N THR A 287 6.27 -17.82 14.64
CA THR A 287 5.58 -19.11 14.52
C THR A 287 5.40 -19.78 15.89
N LEU A 288 4.24 -20.43 16.10
CA LEU A 288 4.00 -21.38 17.19
C LEU A 288 3.28 -22.61 16.65
N GLY A 289 3.66 -23.82 17.07
CA GLY A 289 2.94 -25.04 16.70
C GLY A 289 3.84 -26.24 16.41
N THR A 290 3.60 -26.88 15.27
CA THR A 290 4.36 -28.02 14.75
C THR A 290 5.65 -27.61 14.04
N ALA A 291 5.68 -26.43 13.41
CA ALA A 291 6.83 -25.89 12.72
C ALA A 291 7.92 -25.44 13.70
N GLU A 292 9.16 -25.39 13.20
CA GLU A 292 10.28 -24.77 13.91
C GLU A 292 9.98 -23.29 14.19
N SER A 293 10.47 -22.80 15.33
CA SER A 293 10.37 -21.40 15.70
C SER A 293 11.13 -20.55 14.69
N GLN A 294 10.38 -19.75 13.95
CA GLN A 294 10.85 -18.80 12.95
C GLN A 294 10.24 -17.44 13.27
N SER A 295 10.85 -16.36 12.78
CA SER A 295 10.28 -15.03 12.84
C SER A 295 10.54 -14.26 11.55
N TYR A 296 9.65 -13.32 11.29
CA TYR A 296 9.80 -12.28 10.28
C TYR A 296 9.74 -10.93 11.00
N ARG A 297 10.67 -10.04 10.70
CA ARG A 297 10.77 -8.68 11.23
C ARG A 297 10.40 -7.69 10.14
N LYS A 298 9.52 -6.74 10.42
CA LYS A 298 9.13 -5.68 9.48
C LYS A 298 10.37 -4.95 8.95
N ASN A 299 10.45 -4.79 7.65
CA ASN A 299 11.53 -4.11 6.96
C ASN A 299 11.13 -2.69 6.53
N HIS A 300 9.96 -2.51 5.91
CA HIS A 300 9.48 -1.20 5.49
C HIS A 300 8.67 -0.53 6.59
N LEU A 301 9.31 0.42 7.29
CA LEU A 301 8.72 1.12 8.42
C LEU A 301 7.92 2.35 7.98
N VAL A 302 6.84 2.66 8.70
CA VAL A 302 6.04 3.87 8.50
C VAL A 302 6.80 5.10 9.03
N PRO A 303 7.10 6.10 8.18
CA PRO A 303 7.71 7.34 8.63
C PRO A 303 6.85 8.07 9.65
N PHE A 304 7.48 8.63 10.68
CA PHE A 304 6.85 9.33 11.81
C PHE A 304 5.97 8.47 12.73
N GLY A 305 5.55 7.27 12.31
CA GLY A 305 4.81 6.32 13.15
C GLY A 305 5.71 5.29 13.83
N GLU A 306 6.68 4.74 13.09
CA GLU A 306 7.57 3.66 13.57
C GLU A 306 9.03 4.09 13.69
N PHE A 307 9.43 5.15 12.96
CA PHE A 307 10.73 5.78 13.10
C PHE A 307 10.67 7.26 12.76
N VAL A 308 11.63 8.04 13.25
CA VAL A 308 11.77 9.47 12.92
C VAL A 308 12.79 9.69 11.79
N PRO A 309 12.35 10.12 10.59
CA PRO A 309 13.28 10.51 9.52
C PRO A 309 14.17 11.69 9.95
N LEU A 310 15.45 11.67 9.57
CA LEU A 310 16.42 12.74 9.88
C LEU A 310 16.42 13.15 11.36
N ARG A 311 16.35 12.17 12.26
CA ARG A 311 16.27 12.38 13.71
C ARG A 311 17.25 13.41 14.28
N PRO A 312 18.52 13.50 13.85
CA PRO A 312 19.43 14.54 14.34
C PRO A 312 18.98 15.98 14.04
N ALA A 313 18.17 16.21 12.99
CA ALA A 313 17.69 17.53 12.58
C ALA A 313 16.23 17.80 12.98
N LEU A 314 15.38 16.77 12.95
CA LEU A 314 13.92 16.90 13.15
C LEU A 314 13.43 16.36 14.50
N GLY A 315 14.29 15.70 15.28
CA GLY A 315 13.90 15.06 16.54
C GLY A 315 13.32 16.04 17.56
N TRP A 316 13.83 17.27 17.65
CA TRP A 316 13.31 18.30 18.56
C TRP A 316 11.87 18.69 18.21
N PHE A 317 11.56 18.89 16.92
CA PHE A 317 10.21 19.27 16.48
C PHE A 317 9.22 18.13 16.71
N ILE A 318 9.62 16.89 16.42
CA ILE A 318 8.73 15.74 16.53
C ILE A 318 8.46 15.37 17.99
N ASN A 319 9.49 15.41 18.85
CA ASN A 319 9.34 15.05 20.25
C ASN A 319 8.67 16.17 21.07
N GLU A 320 9.00 17.44 20.80
CA GLU A 320 8.53 18.57 21.61
C GLU A 320 7.27 19.24 21.06
N VAL A 321 7.04 19.23 19.74
CA VAL A 321 5.87 19.88 19.11
C VAL A 321 4.80 18.88 18.68
N LEU A 322 5.19 17.71 18.14
CA LEU A 322 4.25 16.68 17.71
C LEU A 322 4.00 15.60 18.78
N SER A 323 4.81 15.59 19.86
CA SER A 323 4.68 14.69 21.02
C SER A 323 4.48 13.21 20.69
N ILE A 324 5.06 12.70 19.60
CA ILE A 324 4.87 11.31 19.16
C ILE A 324 5.68 10.36 20.07
N PRO A 325 5.03 9.51 20.89
CA PRO A 325 5.71 8.75 21.94
C PRO A 325 6.12 7.35 21.43
N MET A 326 7.20 7.23 20.67
CA MET A 326 7.70 5.91 20.25
C MET A 326 9.24 5.83 20.24
N SER A 327 9.78 4.69 20.71
CA SER A 327 11.16 4.31 20.40
C SER A 327 11.25 3.89 18.94
N ASP A 328 12.23 4.39 18.20
CA ASP A 328 12.46 3.97 16.81
C ASP A 328 12.54 2.44 16.71
N LEU A 329 11.72 1.86 15.84
CA LEU A 329 11.83 0.46 15.45
C LEU A 329 12.99 0.29 14.47
N ALA A 330 13.64 -0.86 14.53
CA ALA A 330 14.67 -1.26 13.61
C ALA A 330 14.09 -2.10 12.46
N ARG A 331 14.77 -2.08 11.31
CA ARG A 331 14.38 -2.82 10.11
C ARG A 331 14.87 -4.26 10.18
N GLY A 332 14.02 -5.20 9.80
CA GLY A 332 14.33 -6.63 9.75
C GLY A 332 15.35 -7.05 8.69
N GLY A 333 15.56 -6.22 7.66
CA GLY A 333 16.43 -6.51 6.53
C GLY A 333 15.71 -7.18 5.36
N ILE A 334 16.30 -7.07 4.18
CA ILE A 334 15.69 -7.46 2.89
C ILE A 334 15.81 -8.95 2.53
N THR A 335 16.61 -9.72 3.28
CA THR A 335 16.85 -11.16 3.00
C THR A 335 16.23 -12.03 4.09
N GLN A 336 14.90 -12.00 4.19
CA GLN A 336 14.17 -12.85 5.14
C GLN A 336 13.42 -13.93 4.36
N PRO A 337 13.68 -15.23 4.64
CA PRO A 337 13.03 -16.31 3.91
C PRO A 337 11.54 -16.41 4.26
N PRO A 338 10.68 -16.89 3.35
CA PRO A 338 9.30 -17.24 3.67
C PRO A 338 9.21 -18.21 4.85
N LEU A 339 8.25 -17.99 5.75
CA LEU A 339 8.03 -18.84 6.90
C LEU A 339 7.48 -20.20 6.45
N LYS A 340 8.04 -21.28 6.99
CA LYS A 340 7.53 -22.64 6.75
C LYS A 340 6.47 -22.98 7.81
N VAL A 341 5.19 -22.88 7.45
CA VAL A 341 4.06 -23.11 8.35
C VAL A 341 2.94 -23.89 7.66
N ALA A 342 2.26 -24.77 8.40
CA ALA A 342 1.21 -25.66 7.94
C ALA A 342 1.60 -26.52 6.71
N GLY A 343 2.90 -26.81 6.56
CA GLY A 343 3.45 -27.50 5.39
C GLY A 343 3.55 -26.64 4.13
N GLN A 344 3.41 -25.32 4.25
CA GLN A 344 3.47 -24.34 3.16
C GLN A 344 4.60 -23.32 3.41
N LYS A 345 4.98 -22.59 2.36
CA LYS A 345 5.84 -21.41 2.45
C LYS A 345 4.97 -20.16 2.41
N VAL A 346 5.03 -19.33 3.44
CA VAL A 346 4.24 -18.11 3.56
C VAL A 346 5.18 -16.91 3.57
N ALA A 347 5.08 -16.07 2.53
CA ALA A 347 5.74 -14.76 2.54
C ALA A 347 4.93 -13.83 3.42
N VAL A 348 5.55 -13.30 4.47
CA VAL A 348 4.91 -12.38 5.41
C VAL A 348 5.28 -10.96 5.02
N ASN A 349 4.27 -10.09 5.02
CA ASN A 349 4.41 -8.65 5.04
C ASN A 349 3.59 -8.11 6.22
N ILE A 350 4.02 -6.99 6.79
CA ILE A 350 3.36 -6.38 7.95
C ILE A 350 2.85 -5.01 7.55
N CYS A 351 1.51 -4.87 7.52
CA CYS A 351 0.82 -3.59 7.40
C CYS A 351 1.24 -2.78 6.17
N TYR A 352 1.96 -1.68 6.35
CA TYR A 352 2.37 -0.75 5.30
C TYR A 352 3.26 -1.39 4.20
N GLU A 353 3.91 -2.52 4.47
CA GLU A 353 4.68 -3.25 3.47
C GLU A 353 3.84 -3.74 2.28
N ASP A 354 2.53 -3.95 2.48
CA ASP A 354 1.63 -4.46 1.43
C ASP A 354 1.50 -3.52 0.22
N VAL A 355 1.77 -2.21 0.39
CA VAL A 355 1.66 -1.25 -0.72
C VAL A 355 2.92 -1.19 -1.60
N PHE A 356 4.01 -1.89 -1.23
CA PHE A 356 5.28 -1.97 -1.96
C PHE A 356 5.41 -3.33 -2.63
N GLY A 357 4.72 -3.51 -3.76
CA GLY A 357 4.67 -4.80 -4.46
C GLY A 357 6.04 -5.32 -4.88
N GLU A 358 7.00 -4.44 -5.16
CA GLU A 358 8.38 -4.76 -5.50
C GLU A 358 9.23 -5.28 -4.33
N GLU A 359 8.76 -5.09 -3.09
CA GLU A 359 9.42 -5.60 -1.88
C GLU A 359 8.83 -6.97 -1.44
N ILE A 360 7.75 -7.41 -2.08
CA ILE A 360 7.07 -8.67 -1.78
C ILE A 360 7.59 -9.77 -2.72
N ILE A 361 8.49 -10.60 -2.18
CA ILE A 361 9.11 -11.80 -2.80
C ILE A 361 10.17 -11.51 -3.87
#